data_AF-A0A015I094-F1
#
_entry.id   AF-A0A015I094-F1
#
_cell.length_a   1.000
_cell.length_b   1.000
_cell.length_c   1.000
_cell.angle_alpha   90.00
_cell.angle_beta   90.00
_cell.angle_gamma   90.00
#
_symmetry.space_group_name_H-M   'P 1'
#
loop_
_entity.id
_entity.type
_entity.pdbx_description
1 polymer ?
#
loop_
_entity_poly.entity_id
_entity_poly.type
_entity_poly.pdbx_seq_one_letter_code
_entity_poly.pdbx_strand_id
1 'polypeptide(L)'
;MSSVKNESGQSPSTTTAPNQYPYEVKLTRKEKLMVYLRIGLMLFFEIALPLILFYVLKNYMKEIWALLISGVPPFLVVIYGIISKRRIDILGALIIISFIVSAIVASLKSDARVYLLRESAITGTIGLTFLITLIPIKYGTFQMRPIIFYFAKDMQTGGSFGYSSPKRNNSGLAEEISERWEIYWKKYAIFRRGFIFLTAFWGIGLVVEVPARVIIVLNTPTTERAVFWTNIVTYSWLGVLILVNILYSKWFKKQCRKIIGEGERQTAANQASV
;
A
#
# COMPACT_ATOMS: atom_id res chain seq x y z
N MET A 1 21.27 14.61 55.96
CA MET A 1 21.84 15.11 54.70
C MET A 1 22.11 13.91 53.79
N SER A 2 21.53 13.95 52.59
CA SER A 2 21.84 13.17 51.38
C SER A 2 21.93 11.63 51.45
N SER A 3 20.80 10.99 51.15
CA SER A 3 20.74 9.71 50.43
C SER A 3 21.03 10.00 48.95
N VAL A 4 22.11 9.42 48.40
CA VAL A 4 22.38 9.42 46.95
C VAL A 4 21.96 8.07 46.41
N LYS A 5 20.79 8.07 45.78
CA LYS A 5 20.24 6.97 44.99
C LYS A 5 20.82 7.11 43.58
N ASN A 6 21.80 6.27 43.22
CA ASN A 6 22.24 6.17 41.83
C ASN A 6 21.19 5.38 41.05
N GLU A 7 20.37 6.12 40.31
CA GLU A 7 19.46 5.58 39.30
C GLU A 7 20.27 5.21 38.04
N SER A 8 20.69 3.95 37.95
CA SER A 8 21.03 3.36 36.65
C SER A 8 19.71 3.13 35.91
N GLY A 9 19.29 4.13 35.14
CA GLY A 9 18.21 4.07 34.16
C GLY A 9 18.55 3.10 33.03
N GLN A 10 18.49 1.82 33.32
CA GLN A 10 18.53 0.78 32.31
C GLN A 10 17.14 0.72 31.67
N SER A 11 17.01 1.36 30.51
CA SER A 11 15.84 1.19 29.65
C SER A 11 15.62 -0.32 29.45
N PRO A 12 14.39 -0.84 29.59
CA PRO A 12 14.15 -2.25 29.36
C PRO A 12 14.48 -2.54 27.90
N SER A 13 15.58 -3.26 27.70
CA SER A 13 15.89 -3.92 26.43
C SER A 13 14.66 -4.72 26.07
N THR A 14 13.91 -4.22 25.08
CA THR A 14 12.84 -5.02 24.50
C THR A 14 13.56 -6.08 23.70
N THR A 15 13.85 -7.21 24.34
CA THR A 15 14.30 -8.43 23.70
C THR A 15 13.21 -8.83 22.72
N THR A 16 13.30 -8.33 21.49
CA THR A 16 12.47 -8.78 20.37
C THR A 16 12.76 -10.26 20.21
N ALA A 17 11.79 -11.11 20.59
CA ALA A 17 11.94 -12.55 20.56
C ALA A 17 12.49 -13.00 19.17
N PRO A 18 13.46 -13.93 19.12
CA PRO A 18 14.20 -14.30 17.90
C PRO A 18 13.38 -14.94 16.78
N ASN A 19 12.05 -15.01 16.92
CA ASN A 19 11.15 -15.77 16.04
C ASN A 19 10.11 -14.90 15.31
N GLN A 20 10.28 -13.58 15.27
CA GLN A 20 9.28 -12.69 14.65
C GLN A 20 9.67 -12.31 13.21
N TYR A 21 9.05 -13.00 12.25
CA TYR A 21 9.27 -12.74 10.83
C TYR A 21 8.95 -11.26 10.47
N PRO A 22 9.67 -10.65 9.52
CA PRO A 22 9.59 -9.23 9.23
C PRO A 22 8.29 -8.79 8.56
N TYR A 23 7.35 -9.70 8.32
CA TYR A 23 6.00 -9.42 7.84
C TYR A 23 4.91 -9.87 8.83
N GLU A 24 5.30 -10.42 9.98
CA GLU A 24 4.39 -10.83 11.05
C GLU A 24 4.51 -9.89 12.23
N VAL A 25 3.70 -8.84 12.21
CA VAL A 25 3.37 -8.13 13.44
C VAL A 25 2.20 -8.85 14.10
N LYS A 26 2.46 -9.60 15.17
CA LYS A 26 1.38 -10.16 16.00
C LYS A 26 0.69 -9.01 16.73
N LEU A 27 -0.44 -8.58 16.18
CA LEU A 27 -1.31 -7.58 16.78
C LEU A 27 -2.14 -8.24 17.89
N THR A 28 -2.13 -7.64 19.07
CA THR A 28 -3.07 -7.96 20.14
C THR A 28 -4.50 -7.64 19.71
N ARG A 29 -5.50 -8.19 20.42
CA ARG A 29 -6.93 -7.99 20.09
C ARG A 29 -7.31 -6.50 20.05
N LYS A 30 -6.76 -5.69 20.96
CA LYS A 30 -6.97 -4.24 21.01
C LYS A 30 -6.35 -3.52 19.80
N GLU A 31 -5.17 -3.95 19.37
CA GLU A 31 -4.47 -3.35 18.23
C GLU A 31 -5.15 -3.71 16.90
N LYS A 32 -5.63 -4.95 16.74
CA LYS A 32 -6.46 -5.33 15.60
C LYS A 32 -7.73 -4.49 15.53
N LEU A 33 -8.42 -4.31 16.67
CA LEU A 33 -9.61 -3.47 16.73
C LEU A 33 -9.32 -2.02 16.32
N MET A 34 -8.22 -1.44 16.81
CA MET A 34 -7.79 -0.09 16.41
C MET A 34 -7.47 0.00 14.92
N VAL A 35 -6.87 -1.03 14.32
CA VAL A 35 -6.61 -1.08 12.87
C VAL A 35 -7.93 -1.13 12.10
N TYR A 36 -8.84 -2.03 12.45
CA TYR A 36 -10.14 -2.11 11.79
C TYR A 36 -10.94 -0.82 11.95
N LEU A 37 -10.93 -0.22 13.14
CA LEU A 37 -11.58 1.07 13.40
C LEU A 37 -10.98 2.19 12.56
N ARG A 38 -9.65 2.26 12.44
CA ARG A 38 -8.98 3.27 11.59
C ARG A 38 -9.27 3.08 10.12
N ILE A 39 -9.24 1.84 9.62
CA ILE A 39 -9.62 1.55 8.23
C ILE A 39 -11.09 1.92 8.02
N GLY A 40 -11.98 1.59 8.96
CA GLY A 40 -13.39 1.94 8.90
C GLY A 40 -13.62 3.46 8.91
N LEU A 41 -12.95 4.19 9.79
CA LEU A 41 -12.97 5.66 9.81
C LEU A 41 -12.42 6.25 8.52
N MET A 42 -11.32 5.70 8.00
CA MET A 42 -10.76 6.14 6.73
C MET A 42 -11.76 5.94 5.59
N LEU A 43 -12.34 4.75 5.44
CA LEU A 43 -13.37 4.49 4.43
C LEU A 43 -14.59 5.38 4.62
N PHE A 44 -14.94 5.69 5.87
CA PHE A 44 -16.01 6.63 6.16
C PHE A 44 -15.68 8.04 5.66
N PHE A 45 -14.52 8.60 6.00
CA PHE A 45 -14.14 9.95 5.57
C PHE A 45 -13.82 10.07 4.07
N GLU A 46 -13.32 9.00 3.44
CA GLU A 46 -12.95 8.96 2.03
C GLU A 46 -14.14 8.68 1.10
N ILE A 47 -15.11 7.86 1.55
CA ILE A 47 -16.20 7.36 0.68
C ILE A 47 -17.56 7.77 1.23
N ALA A 48 -17.89 7.33 2.45
CA ALA A 48 -19.25 7.48 2.97
C ALA A 48 -19.62 8.94 3.24
N LEU A 49 -18.71 9.71 3.83
CA LEU A 49 -18.95 11.10 4.23
C LEU A 49 -19.15 12.02 3.02
N PRO A 50 -18.30 12.01 1.97
CA PRO A 50 -18.57 12.73 0.72
C PRO A 50 -19.90 12.35 0.09
N LEU A 51 -20.23 11.06 0.03
CA LEU A 51 -21.50 10.58 -0.52
C LEU A 51 -22.71 11.10 0.25
N ILE A 52 -22.68 10.97 1.59
CA ILE A 52 -23.74 11.46 2.46
C ILE A 52 -23.89 12.98 2.30
N LEU A 53 -22.77 13.72 2.35
CA LEU A 53 -22.77 15.16 2.13
C LEU A 53 -23.37 15.52 0.77
N PHE A 54 -22.95 14.88 -0.31
CA PHE A 54 -23.48 15.15 -1.65
C PHE A 54 -24.99 14.94 -1.73
N TYR A 55 -25.49 13.78 -1.25
CA TYR A 55 -26.92 13.46 -1.31
C TYR A 55 -27.78 14.33 -0.40
N VAL A 56 -27.25 14.78 0.73
CA VAL A 56 -27.95 15.73 1.61
C VAL A 56 -27.93 17.12 0.99
N LEU A 57 -26.76 17.61 0.57
CA LEU A 57 -26.59 18.98 0.07
C LEU A 57 -27.29 19.20 -1.27
N LYS A 58 -27.37 18.21 -2.15
CA LYS A 58 -28.07 18.36 -3.44
C LYS A 58 -29.55 18.70 -3.29
N ASN A 59 -30.16 18.43 -2.13
CA ASN A 59 -31.55 18.79 -1.85
C ASN A 59 -31.71 20.29 -1.53
N TYR A 60 -30.62 21.01 -1.23
CA TYR A 60 -30.62 22.40 -0.79
C TYR A 60 -29.84 23.35 -1.70
N MET A 61 -28.99 22.83 -2.60
CA MET A 61 -28.16 23.66 -3.49
C MET A 61 -27.92 23.00 -4.84
N LYS A 62 -27.40 23.77 -5.81
CA LYS A 62 -27.05 23.27 -7.14
C LYS A 62 -25.99 22.16 -7.03
N GLU A 63 -26.10 21.17 -7.91
CA GLU A 63 -25.25 19.96 -7.90
C GLU A 63 -23.75 20.27 -7.84
N ILE A 64 -23.30 21.29 -8.57
CA ILE A 64 -21.88 21.66 -8.60
C ILE A 64 -21.36 22.13 -7.22
N TRP A 65 -22.18 22.83 -6.45
CA TRP A 65 -21.81 23.30 -5.11
C TRP A 65 -21.87 22.17 -4.08
N ALA A 66 -22.86 21.29 -4.18
CA ALA A 66 -22.94 20.10 -3.36
C ALA A 66 -21.71 19.19 -3.58
N LEU A 67 -21.31 19.04 -4.85
CA LEU A 67 -20.13 18.27 -5.23
C LEU A 67 -18.84 18.90 -4.67
N LEU A 68 -18.64 20.21 -4.86
CA LEU A 68 -17.47 20.93 -4.36
C LEU A 68 -17.33 20.78 -2.83
N ILE A 69 -18.42 20.99 -2.08
CA ILE A 69 -18.39 20.89 -0.62
C ILE A 69 -18.15 19.45 -0.17
N SER A 70 -18.76 18.47 -0.86
CA SER A 70 -18.56 17.05 -0.56
C SER A 70 -17.13 16.57 -0.81
N GLY A 71 -16.38 17.25 -1.68
CA GLY A 71 -14.97 16.96 -1.95
C GLY A 71 -13.98 17.54 -0.93
N VAL A 72 -14.40 18.47 -0.07
CA VAL A 72 -13.53 19.11 0.93
C VAL A 72 -13.00 18.13 1.98
N PRO A 73 -13.82 17.24 2.59
CA PRO A 73 -13.34 16.31 3.61
C PRO A 73 -12.15 15.43 3.19
N PRO A 74 -12.18 14.68 2.06
CA PRO A 74 -11.05 13.86 1.64
C PRO A 74 -9.82 14.72 1.33
N PHE A 75 -10.01 15.92 0.78
CA PHE A 75 -8.92 16.86 0.53
C PHE A 75 -8.22 17.31 1.82
N LEU A 76 -8.98 17.60 2.88
CA LEU A 76 -8.44 17.95 4.20
C LEU A 76 -7.69 16.78 4.84
N VAL A 77 -8.19 15.54 4.69
CA VAL A 77 -7.50 14.34 5.18
C VAL A 77 -6.15 14.17 4.50
N VAL A 78 -6.08 14.35 3.18
CA VAL A 78 -4.84 14.28 2.40
C VAL A 78 -3.86 15.37 2.83
N ILE A 79 -4.31 16.63 2.92
CA ILE A 79 -3.48 17.76 3.36
C ILE A 79 -2.93 17.52 4.78
N TYR A 80 -3.79 17.09 5.70
CA TYR A 80 -3.37 16.76 7.06
C TYR A 80 -2.32 15.64 7.06
N GLY A 81 -2.51 14.60 6.24
CA GLY A 81 -1.54 13.51 6.06
C GLY A 81 -0.18 14.02 5.58
N ILE A 82 -0.15 14.89 4.57
CA ILE A 82 1.06 15.46 3.98
C ILE A 82 1.80 16.35 5.01
N ILE A 83 1.08 17.27 5.66
CA ILE A 83 1.65 18.24 6.60
C ILE A 83 2.15 17.54 7.87
N SER A 84 1.37 16.60 8.40
CA SER A 84 1.68 15.93 9.67
C SER A 84 2.82 14.91 9.53
N LYS A 85 2.91 14.19 8.41
CA LYS A 85 3.84 13.06 8.28
C LYS A 85 5.15 13.38 7.54
N ARG A 86 5.25 14.50 6.80
CA ARG A 86 6.46 14.98 6.08
C ARG A 86 7.28 13.88 5.35
N ARG A 87 6.62 12.83 4.85
CA ARG A 87 7.25 11.77 4.05
C ARG A 87 6.41 11.54 2.79
N ILE A 88 7.07 11.50 1.64
CA ILE A 88 6.43 11.06 0.39
C ILE A 88 6.29 9.53 0.49
N ASP A 89 5.11 9.08 0.90
CA ASP A 89 4.72 7.68 0.81
C ASP A 89 4.56 7.30 -0.68
N ILE A 90 4.91 6.07 -1.01
CA ILE A 90 4.79 5.49 -2.35
C ILE A 90 3.35 5.56 -2.85
N LEU A 91 2.38 5.35 -1.97
CA LEU A 91 0.97 5.55 -2.33
C LEU A 91 0.68 7.01 -2.69
N GLY A 92 1.24 7.97 -1.95
CA GLY A 92 1.15 9.38 -2.29
C GLY A 92 1.77 9.69 -3.66
N ALA A 93 2.93 9.11 -3.97
CA ALA A 93 3.56 9.27 -5.28
C ALA A 93 2.69 8.69 -6.41
N LEU A 94 2.10 7.50 -6.22
CA LEU A 94 1.18 6.90 -7.20
C LEU A 94 -0.06 7.76 -7.42
N ILE A 95 -0.63 8.34 -6.35
CA ILE A 95 -1.79 9.25 -6.44
C ILE A 95 -1.42 10.50 -7.22
N ILE A 96 -0.27 11.11 -6.94
CA ILE A 96 0.21 12.31 -7.66
C ILE A 96 0.40 12.01 -9.15
N ILE A 97 1.08 10.91 -9.48
CA ILE A 97 1.26 10.47 -10.88
C ILE A 97 -0.10 10.25 -11.55
N SER A 98 -1.03 9.60 -10.85
CA SER A 98 -2.38 9.36 -11.36
C SER A 98 -3.14 10.66 -11.60
N PHE A 99 -3.00 11.66 -10.73
CA PHE A 99 -3.59 12.99 -10.93
C PHE A 99 -2.99 13.74 -12.12
N ILE A 100 -1.67 13.65 -12.31
CA ILE A 100 -1.00 14.24 -13.47
C ILE A 100 -1.52 13.59 -14.76
N VAL A 101 -1.53 12.26 -14.84
CA VAL A 101 -2.06 11.52 -16.02
C VAL A 101 -3.53 11.85 -16.24
N SER A 102 -4.31 11.87 -15.17
CA SER A 102 -5.71 12.28 -15.16
C SER A 102 -5.91 13.66 -15.76
N ALA A 103 -5.11 14.66 -15.35
CA ALA A 103 -5.19 16.03 -15.85
C ALA A 103 -4.79 16.12 -17.33
N ILE A 104 -3.73 15.40 -17.74
CA ILE A 104 -3.28 15.34 -19.14
C ILE A 104 -4.37 14.72 -20.03
N VAL A 105 -5.04 13.65 -19.60
CA VAL A 105 -6.12 13.05 -20.40
C VAL A 105 -7.38 13.91 -20.35
N ALA A 106 -7.67 14.57 -19.23
CA ALA A 106 -8.83 15.45 -19.09
C ALA A 106 -8.72 16.77 -19.88
N SER A 107 -7.50 17.23 -20.16
CA SER A 107 -7.27 18.40 -21.03
C SER A 107 -7.47 18.08 -22.52
N LEU A 108 -7.60 16.79 -22.87
CA LEU A 108 -8.06 16.38 -24.19
C LEU A 108 -9.56 16.69 -24.37
N LYS A 109 -10.12 16.20 -25.47
CA LYS A 109 -11.52 16.41 -25.85
C LYS A 109 -12.49 16.02 -24.72
N SER A 110 -13.47 16.87 -24.43
CA SER A 110 -14.51 16.61 -23.43
C SER A 110 -15.59 15.66 -23.97
N ASP A 111 -15.23 14.38 -24.10
CA ASP A 111 -16.11 13.29 -24.52
C ASP A 111 -16.21 12.26 -23.38
N ALA A 112 -17.40 11.69 -23.16
CA ALA A 112 -17.60 10.64 -22.17
C ALA A 112 -16.73 9.40 -22.43
N ARG A 113 -16.37 9.14 -23.70
CA ARG A 113 -15.41 8.07 -24.03
C ARG A 113 -13.98 8.39 -23.56
N VAL A 114 -13.59 9.66 -23.59
CA VAL A 114 -12.27 10.11 -23.08
C VAL A 114 -12.20 9.91 -21.57
N TYR A 115 -13.31 10.04 -20.84
CA TYR A 115 -13.36 9.71 -19.41
C TYR A 115 -13.07 8.22 -19.15
N LEU A 116 -13.67 7.31 -19.92
CA LEU A 116 -13.40 5.87 -19.79
C LEU A 116 -11.96 5.49 -20.15
N LEU A 117 -11.39 6.17 -21.16
CA LEU A 117 -9.98 6.01 -21.52
C LEU A 117 -9.04 6.60 -20.46
N ARG A 118 -9.43 7.68 -19.78
CA ARG A 118 -8.69 8.24 -18.64
C ARG A 118 -8.55 7.24 -17.50
N GLU A 119 -9.63 6.54 -17.14
CA GLU A 119 -9.56 5.47 -16.13
C GLU A 119 -8.61 4.35 -16.57
N SER A 120 -8.65 3.97 -17.84
CA SER A 120 -7.75 2.97 -18.42
C SER A 120 -6.28 3.43 -18.36
N ALA A 121 -6.02 4.71 -18.68
CA ALA A 121 -4.69 5.29 -18.64
C ALA A 121 -4.12 5.30 -17.21
N ILE A 122 -4.92 5.67 -16.21
CA ILE A 122 -4.51 5.64 -14.80
C ILE A 122 -4.15 4.22 -14.38
N THR A 123 -5.01 3.23 -14.66
CA THR A 123 -4.75 1.82 -14.36
C THR A 123 -3.46 1.33 -15.02
N GLY A 124 -3.27 1.67 -16.29
CA GLY A 124 -2.07 1.34 -17.05
C GLY A 124 -0.80 1.96 -16.48
N THR A 125 -0.84 3.24 -16.07
CA THR A 125 0.28 3.92 -15.44
C THR A 125 0.66 3.28 -14.10
N ILE A 126 -0.33 2.92 -13.28
CA ILE A 126 -0.07 2.22 -12.01
C ILE A 126 0.58 0.86 -12.30
N GLY A 127 0.02 0.07 -13.22
CA GLY A 127 0.59 -1.21 -13.63
C GLY A 127 2.02 -1.08 -14.16
N LEU A 128 2.27 -0.09 -15.01
CA LEU A 128 3.60 0.18 -15.55
C LEU A 128 4.58 0.62 -14.46
N THR A 129 4.14 1.41 -13.48
CA THR A 129 4.96 1.79 -12.32
C THR A 129 5.42 0.56 -11.54
N PHE A 130 4.52 -0.41 -11.32
CA PHE A 130 4.89 -1.69 -10.69
C PHE A 130 5.97 -2.41 -11.51
N LEU A 131 5.81 -2.50 -12.84
CA LEU A 131 6.80 -3.15 -13.71
C LEU A 131 8.14 -2.41 -13.75
N ILE A 132 8.14 -1.08 -13.78
CA ILE A 132 9.36 -0.25 -13.74
C ILE A 132 10.12 -0.51 -12.44
N THR A 133 9.43 -0.64 -11.30
CA THR A 133 10.08 -0.99 -10.01
C THR A 133 10.67 -2.38 -9.96
N LEU A 134 10.36 -3.25 -10.92
CA LEU A 134 10.97 -4.56 -11.05
C LEU A 134 12.35 -4.51 -11.69
N ILE A 135 12.60 -3.48 -12.51
CA ILE A 135 13.89 -3.31 -13.19
C ILE A 135 14.96 -3.12 -12.11
N PRO A 136 15.97 -4.01 -12.03
CA PRO A 136 16.99 -3.96 -10.99
C PRO A 136 17.99 -2.83 -11.30
N ILE A 137 17.53 -1.59 -11.13
CA ILE A 137 18.33 -0.39 -11.30
C ILE A 137 19.22 -0.25 -10.05
N LYS A 138 20.54 -0.24 -10.26
CA LYS A 138 21.53 0.06 -9.24
C LYS A 138 22.23 1.37 -9.60
N TYR A 139 22.01 2.41 -8.80
CA TYR A 139 22.73 3.68 -8.91
C TYR A 139 23.55 3.88 -7.63
N GLY A 140 24.86 3.65 -7.71
CA GLY A 140 25.77 3.73 -6.55
C GLY A 140 25.37 2.77 -5.44
N THR A 141 24.99 3.31 -4.28
CA THR A 141 24.51 2.55 -3.10
C THR A 141 23.01 2.26 -3.14
N PHE A 142 22.26 2.90 -4.04
CA PHE A 142 20.82 2.73 -4.16
C PHE A 142 20.50 1.53 -5.07
N GLN A 143 19.82 0.53 -4.51
CA GLN A 143 19.23 -0.58 -5.25
C GLN A 143 17.72 -0.44 -5.24
N MET A 144 17.13 -0.25 -6.41
CA MET A 144 15.67 -0.18 -6.56
C MET A 144 15.05 -1.53 -6.21
N ARG A 145 14.05 -1.50 -5.33
CA ARG A 145 13.32 -2.69 -4.89
C ARG A 145 11.92 -2.70 -5.50
N PRO A 146 11.31 -3.89 -5.65
CA PRO A 146 9.94 -3.99 -6.13
C PRO A 146 9.00 -3.18 -5.24
N ILE A 147 8.05 -2.43 -5.81
CA ILE A 147 7.21 -1.48 -5.06
C ILE A 147 6.50 -2.10 -3.86
N ILE A 148 6.11 -3.38 -3.96
CA ILE A 148 5.42 -4.11 -2.88
C ILE A 148 6.34 -4.35 -1.68
N PHE A 149 7.66 -4.46 -1.88
CA PHE A 149 8.62 -4.51 -0.78
C PHE A 149 8.49 -3.26 0.09
N TYR A 150 8.49 -2.09 -0.53
CA TYR A 150 8.40 -0.84 0.21
C TYR A 150 7.01 -0.65 0.82
N PHE A 151 5.95 -1.02 0.09
CA PHE A 151 4.58 -0.98 0.60
C PHE A 151 4.43 -1.83 1.87
N ALA A 152 4.86 -3.09 1.82
CA ALA A 152 4.76 -4.01 2.94
C ALA A 152 5.68 -3.61 4.13
N LYS A 153 6.80 -2.95 3.85
CA LYS A 153 7.67 -2.35 4.88
C LYS A 153 6.99 -1.15 5.53
N ASP A 154 6.44 -0.24 4.73
CA ASP A 154 5.79 1.00 5.21
C ASP A 154 4.56 0.72 6.08
N MET A 155 3.77 -0.31 5.72
CA MET A 155 2.65 -0.79 6.54
C MET A 155 3.06 -1.21 7.96
N GLN A 156 4.32 -1.62 8.16
CA GLN A 156 4.82 -2.10 9.45
C GLN A 156 5.62 -1.06 10.22
N THR A 157 6.23 -0.11 9.53
CA THR A 157 6.94 1.02 10.14
C THR A 157 6.00 2.19 10.46
N GLY A 158 4.69 2.06 10.18
CA GLY A 158 3.71 3.05 10.60
C GLY A 158 3.57 4.25 9.68
N GLY A 159 3.80 4.08 8.36
CA GLY A 159 3.70 5.16 7.37
C GLY A 159 2.29 5.69 7.14
N SER A 160 1.96 6.16 5.93
CA SER A 160 0.68 6.88 5.74
C SER A 160 -0.54 5.97 6.04
N PHE A 161 -0.37 4.66 5.77
CA PHE A 161 -1.36 3.59 5.99
C PHE A 161 -0.93 2.55 7.04
N GLY A 162 0.24 2.74 7.65
CA GLY A 162 0.84 1.75 8.54
C GLY A 162 0.27 1.73 9.96
N TYR A 163 0.49 0.62 10.64
CA TYR A 163 0.19 0.46 12.05
C TYR A 163 1.17 1.26 12.92
N SER A 164 0.80 2.49 13.29
CA SER A 164 1.49 3.25 14.35
C SER A 164 0.76 3.06 15.67
N SER A 165 1.20 2.08 16.46
CA SER A 165 0.92 2.10 17.91
C SER A 165 1.63 3.32 18.51
N PRO A 166 1.02 4.08 19.45
CA PRO A 166 1.70 5.19 20.13
C PRO A 166 3.02 4.79 20.80
N LYS A 167 3.15 3.52 21.24
CA LYS A 167 4.40 2.95 21.79
C LYS A 167 5.46 2.56 20.74
N ARG A 168 5.11 2.62 19.45
CA ARG A 168 5.88 2.10 18.31
C ARG A 168 6.43 3.21 17.41
N ASN A 169 6.20 4.47 17.80
CA ASN A 169 6.71 5.67 17.14
C ASN A 169 8.15 6.02 17.52
N ASN A 170 8.90 5.06 18.08
CA ASN A 170 10.32 5.23 18.38
C ASN A 170 11.12 5.02 17.09
N SER A 171 11.88 6.04 16.67
CA SER A 171 12.74 6.02 15.49
C SER A 171 13.61 4.76 15.38
N GLY A 172 14.11 4.25 16.51
CA GLY A 172 14.94 3.04 16.56
C GLY A 172 14.25 1.74 16.11
N LEU A 173 12.92 1.61 16.25
CA LEU A 173 12.23 0.39 15.80
C LEU A 173 12.02 0.38 14.28
N ALA A 174 11.78 1.54 13.68
CA ALA A 174 11.67 1.64 12.22
C ALA A 174 13.01 1.30 11.54
N GLU A 175 14.11 1.68 12.18
CA GLU A 175 15.47 1.34 11.77
C GLU A 175 15.76 -0.15 11.92
N GLU A 176 15.45 -0.77 13.07
CA GLU A 176 15.58 -2.22 13.30
C GLU A 176 14.77 -3.03 12.26
N ILE A 177 13.53 -2.62 11.97
CA ILE A 177 12.71 -3.27 10.93
C ILE A 177 13.38 -3.12 9.56
N SER A 178 13.87 -1.93 9.22
CA SER A 178 14.52 -1.69 7.93
C SER A 178 15.76 -2.57 7.77
N GLU A 179 16.62 -2.64 8.79
CA GLU A 179 17.82 -3.47 8.76
C GLU A 179 17.49 -4.96 8.64
N ARG A 180 16.49 -5.46 9.39
CA ARG A 180 16.06 -6.85 9.29
C ARG A 180 15.53 -7.19 7.90
N TRP A 181 14.76 -6.30 7.29
CA TRP A 181 14.27 -6.45 5.91
C TRP A 181 15.42 -6.52 4.89
N GLU A 182 16.47 -5.72 5.09
CA GLU A 182 17.69 -5.71 4.29
C GLU A 182 18.46 -7.02 4.41
N ILE A 183 18.68 -7.52 5.64
CA ILE A 183 19.35 -8.79 5.91
C ILE A 183 18.59 -9.93 5.23
N TYR A 184 17.27 -9.96 5.37
CA TYR A 184 16.46 -11.05 4.81
C TYR A 184 16.42 -11.01 3.30
N TRP A 185 16.35 -9.81 2.72
CA TRP A 185 16.50 -9.65 1.29
C TRP A 185 17.84 -10.17 0.80
N LYS A 186 18.95 -9.94 1.50
CA LYS A 186 20.28 -10.44 1.09
C LYS A 186 20.43 -11.96 1.31
N LYS A 187 19.95 -12.48 2.44
CA LYS A 187 20.15 -13.87 2.87
C LYS A 187 19.19 -14.86 2.19
N TYR A 188 17.91 -14.51 2.03
CA TYR A 188 16.87 -15.47 1.63
C TYR A 188 16.30 -15.18 0.23
N ALA A 189 16.60 -16.07 -0.73
CA ALA A 189 16.09 -15.95 -2.10
C ALA A 189 14.56 -16.02 -2.18
N ILE A 190 13.91 -16.83 -1.33
CA ILE A 190 12.45 -16.94 -1.26
C ILE A 190 11.80 -15.60 -0.94
N PHE A 191 12.39 -14.84 -0.01
CA PHE A 191 11.90 -13.52 0.40
C PHE A 191 11.95 -12.55 -0.78
N ARG A 192 13.08 -12.49 -1.49
CA ARG A 192 13.22 -11.66 -2.71
C ARG A 192 12.22 -12.04 -3.79
N ARG A 193 12.19 -13.33 -4.16
CA ARG A 193 11.32 -13.86 -5.22
C ARG A 193 9.85 -13.60 -4.93
N GLY A 194 9.44 -13.65 -3.66
CA GLY A 194 8.09 -13.32 -3.24
C GLY A 194 7.64 -11.93 -3.64
N PHE A 195 8.43 -10.91 -3.28
CA PHE A 195 8.12 -9.52 -3.60
C PHE A 195 8.27 -9.19 -5.09
N ILE A 196 9.24 -9.79 -5.77
CA ILE A 196 9.40 -9.69 -7.23
C ILE A 196 8.16 -10.25 -7.92
N PHE A 197 7.76 -11.48 -7.59
CA PHE A 197 6.58 -12.12 -8.15
C PHE A 197 5.33 -11.29 -7.91
N LEU A 198 5.08 -10.88 -6.67
CA LEU A 198 3.85 -10.16 -6.34
C LEU A 198 3.81 -8.81 -7.08
N THR A 199 4.95 -8.13 -7.22
CA THR A 199 5.05 -6.86 -7.97
C THR A 199 4.82 -7.07 -9.45
N ALA A 200 5.44 -8.10 -10.04
CA ALA A 200 5.21 -8.48 -11.44
C ALA A 200 3.75 -8.87 -11.69
N PHE A 201 3.16 -9.65 -10.79
CA PHE A 201 1.77 -10.09 -10.87
C PHE A 201 0.80 -8.90 -10.92
N TRP A 202 0.95 -7.93 -10.01
CA TRP A 202 0.13 -6.72 -10.02
C TRP A 202 0.41 -5.84 -11.24
N GLY A 203 1.68 -5.65 -11.61
CA GLY A 203 2.04 -4.85 -12.77
C GLY A 203 1.47 -5.40 -14.07
N ILE A 204 1.66 -6.70 -14.33
CA ILE A 204 1.12 -7.40 -15.50
C ILE A 204 -0.40 -7.42 -15.45
N GLY A 205 -0.99 -7.76 -14.30
CA GLY A 205 -2.45 -7.85 -14.14
C GLY A 205 -3.14 -6.54 -14.48
N LEU A 206 -2.63 -5.41 -13.99
CA LEU A 206 -3.19 -4.09 -14.27
C LEU A 206 -2.95 -3.64 -15.72
N VAL A 207 -1.79 -3.96 -16.31
CA VAL A 207 -1.52 -3.62 -17.72
C VAL A 207 -2.38 -4.44 -18.68
N VAL A 208 -2.59 -5.73 -18.41
CA VAL A 208 -3.43 -6.63 -19.23
C VAL A 208 -4.90 -6.20 -19.24
N GLU A 209 -5.37 -5.60 -18.16
CA GLU A 209 -6.74 -5.09 -18.06
C GLU A 209 -7.02 -3.94 -19.05
N VAL A 210 -6.01 -3.10 -19.32
CA VAL A 210 -6.17 -1.89 -20.12
C VAL A 210 -6.62 -2.18 -21.57
N PRO A 211 -5.97 -3.09 -22.33
CA PRO A 211 -6.44 -3.46 -23.66
C PRO A 211 -7.89 -3.96 -23.67
N ALA A 212 -8.27 -4.80 -22.70
CA ALA A 212 -9.64 -5.31 -22.62
C ALA A 212 -10.64 -4.16 -22.42
N ARG A 213 -10.33 -3.20 -21.54
CA ARG A 213 -11.18 -2.02 -21.31
C ARG A 213 -11.26 -1.13 -22.55
N VAL A 214 -10.13 -0.86 -23.21
CA VAL A 214 -10.08 -0.04 -24.43
C VAL A 214 -10.89 -0.68 -25.56
N ILE A 215 -10.76 -2.00 -25.77
CA ILE A 215 -11.54 -2.73 -26.78
C ILE A 215 -13.04 -2.57 -26.53
N ILE A 216 -13.50 -2.67 -25.27
CA ILE A 216 -14.91 -2.48 -24.92
C ILE A 216 -15.36 -1.05 -25.25
N VAL A 217 -14.58 -0.05 -24.86
CA VAL A 217 -14.92 1.38 -25.09
C VAL A 217 -15.03 1.69 -26.59
N LEU A 218 -14.14 1.13 -27.42
CA LEU A 218 -14.12 1.40 -28.85
C LEU A 218 -15.20 0.64 -29.63
N ASN A 219 -15.55 -0.58 -29.22
CA ASN A 219 -16.52 -1.41 -29.94
C ASN A 219 -17.97 -1.24 -29.46
N THR A 220 -18.19 -0.56 -28.34
CA THR A 220 -19.55 -0.38 -27.81
C THR A 220 -20.20 0.88 -28.43
N PRO A 221 -21.43 0.77 -28.98
CA PRO A 221 -22.09 1.90 -29.63
C PRO A 221 -22.43 3.04 -28.66
N THR A 222 -22.94 2.70 -27.47
CA THR A 222 -23.41 3.66 -26.47
C THR A 222 -22.48 3.74 -25.27
N THR A 223 -22.32 4.96 -24.73
CA THR A 223 -21.47 5.22 -23.56
C THR A 223 -21.95 4.45 -22.33
N GLU A 224 -23.26 4.36 -22.10
CA GLU A 224 -23.82 3.64 -20.95
C GLU A 224 -23.45 2.15 -20.95
N ARG A 225 -23.55 1.49 -22.12
CA ARG A 225 -23.14 0.10 -22.26
C ARG A 225 -21.64 -0.06 -22.09
N ALA A 226 -20.85 0.90 -22.58
CA ALA A 226 -19.40 0.89 -22.40
C ALA A 226 -19.07 0.93 -20.90
N VAL A 227 -19.63 1.89 -20.15
CA VAL A 227 -19.47 2.01 -18.68
C VAL A 227 -19.86 0.71 -17.97
N PHE A 228 -21.01 0.13 -18.32
CA PHE A 228 -21.49 -1.11 -17.71
C PHE A 228 -20.50 -2.27 -17.88
N TRP A 229 -20.07 -2.53 -19.12
CA TRP A 229 -19.15 -3.63 -19.42
C TRP A 229 -17.74 -3.39 -18.89
N THR A 230 -17.23 -2.15 -18.95
CA THR A 230 -15.92 -1.82 -18.38
C THR A 230 -15.91 -2.04 -16.87
N ASN A 231 -16.98 -1.67 -16.17
CA ASN A 231 -17.10 -1.89 -14.73
C ASN A 231 -17.17 -3.38 -14.38
N ILE A 232 -17.97 -4.17 -15.10
CA ILE A 232 -18.04 -5.63 -14.90
C ILE A 232 -16.66 -6.25 -15.06
N VAL A 233 -15.94 -5.94 -16.14
CA VAL A 233 -14.61 -6.48 -16.39
C VAL A 233 -13.63 -6.04 -15.30
N THR A 234 -13.63 -4.76 -14.95
CA THR A 234 -12.74 -4.19 -13.94
C THR A 234 -12.93 -4.86 -12.58
N TYR A 235 -14.16 -4.91 -12.07
CA TYR A 235 -14.42 -5.48 -10.75
C TYR A 235 -14.23 -7.01 -10.71
N SER A 236 -14.59 -7.71 -11.79
CA SER A 236 -14.37 -9.16 -11.88
C SER A 236 -12.88 -9.48 -11.90
N TRP A 237 -12.11 -8.76 -12.72
CA TRP A 237 -10.67 -8.92 -12.83
C TRP A 237 -9.94 -8.56 -11.53
N LEU A 238 -10.32 -7.45 -10.92
CA LEU A 238 -9.80 -7.05 -9.62
C LEU A 238 -10.08 -8.11 -8.55
N GLY A 239 -11.27 -8.71 -8.56
CA GLY A 239 -11.63 -9.82 -7.68
C GLY A 239 -10.70 -11.02 -7.85
N VAL A 240 -10.38 -11.39 -9.09
CA VAL A 240 -9.41 -12.45 -9.41
C VAL A 240 -8.02 -12.11 -8.90
N LEU A 241 -7.52 -10.90 -9.16
CA LEU A 241 -6.20 -10.45 -8.70
C LEU A 241 -6.10 -10.48 -7.17
N ILE A 242 -7.13 -10.01 -6.47
CA ILE A 242 -7.21 -10.03 -5.01
C ILE A 242 -7.22 -11.47 -4.48
N LEU A 243 -8.04 -12.35 -5.06
CA LEU A 243 -8.13 -13.75 -4.64
C LEU A 243 -6.77 -14.45 -4.78
N VAL A 244 -6.14 -14.34 -5.95
CA VAL A 244 -4.81 -14.91 -6.21
C VAL A 244 -3.77 -14.33 -5.26
N ASN A 245 -3.79 -13.01 -5.02
CA ASN A 245 -2.91 -12.36 -4.05
C ASN A 245 -3.10 -12.95 -2.65
N ILE A 246 -4.34 -13.13 -2.17
CA ILE A 246 -4.59 -13.69 -0.84
C ILE A 246 -4.04 -15.11 -0.73
N LEU A 247 -4.28 -15.95 -1.75
CA LEU A 247 -3.80 -17.33 -1.78
C LEU A 247 -2.26 -17.39 -1.81
N TYR A 248 -1.65 -16.61 -2.72
CA TYR A 248 -0.21 -16.52 -2.83
C TYR A 248 0.43 -15.94 -1.56
N SER A 249 -0.13 -14.88 -0.99
CA SER A 249 0.36 -14.28 0.26
C SER A 249 0.31 -15.25 1.42
N LYS A 250 -0.73 -16.08 1.54
CA LYS A 250 -0.81 -17.14 2.57
C LYS A 250 0.31 -18.17 2.37
N TRP A 251 0.51 -18.63 1.14
CA TRP A 251 1.57 -19.57 0.80
C TRP A 251 2.96 -18.97 1.03
N PHE A 252 3.21 -17.76 0.55
CA PHE A 252 4.47 -17.03 0.66
C PHE A 252 4.87 -16.85 2.13
N LYS A 253 3.92 -16.44 2.99
CA LYS A 253 4.15 -16.36 4.43
C LYS A 253 4.52 -17.72 5.00
N LYS A 254 3.77 -18.79 4.68
CA LYS A 254 4.09 -20.15 5.15
C LYS A 254 5.49 -20.60 4.74
N GLN A 255 5.91 -20.36 3.50
CA GLN A 255 7.24 -20.74 3.00
C GLN A 255 8.37 -19.92 3.62
N CYS A 256 8.19 -18.60 3.73
CA CYS A 256 9.15 -17.76 4.42
C CYS A 256 9.34 -18.19 5.87
N ARG A 257 8.25 -18.55 6.58
CA ARG A 257 8.38 -19.08 7.94
C ARG A 257 9.25 -20.33 8.01
N LYS A 258 8.99 -21.30 7.13
CA LYS A 258 9.74 -22.55 7.10
C LYS A 258 11.23 -22.32 6.85
N ILE A 259 11.57 -21.66 5.74
CA ILE A 259 12.96 -21.53 5.26
C ILE A 259 13.78 -20.60 6.14
N ILE A 260 13.20 -19.48 6.58
CA ILE A 260 13.92 -18.51 7.42
C ILE A 260 14.11 -19.09 8.82
N GLY A 261 13.09 -19.74 9.38
CA GLY A 261 13.19 -20.39 10.69
C GLY A 261 14.20 -21.53 10.71
N GLU A 262 14.30 -22.33 9.65
CA GLU A 262 15.36 -23.34 9.50
C GLU A 262 16.76 -22.69 9.46
N GLY A 263 16.93 -21.61 8.68
CA GLY A 263 18.21 -20.90 8.57
C GLY A 263 18.65 -20.21 9.88
N GLU A 264 17.71 -19.71 10.67
CA GLU A 264 17.99 -19.11 11.99
C GLU A 264 18.40 -20.19 13.01
N ARG A 265 17.71 -21.35 13.04
CA ARG A 265 18.09 -22.47 13.90
C ARG A 265 19.48 -23.01 13.61
N GLN A 266 19.86 -23.11 12.34
CA GLN A 266 21.21 -23.51 11.93
C GLN A 266 22.25 -22.50 12.38
N THR A 267 21.96 -21.20 12.25
CA THR A 267 22.88 -20.14 12.70
C THR A 267 23.09 -20.20 14.21
N ALA A 268 22.03 -20.43 14.99
CA ALA A 268 22.10 -20.57 16.45
C ALA A 268 22.84 -21.85 16.88
N ALA A 269 22.63 -22.97 16.19
CA ALA A 269 23.34 -24.22 16.47
C ALA A 269 24.85 -24.08 16.23
N ASN A 270 25.26 -23.42 15.14
CA ASN A 270 26.66 -23.18 14.83
C ASN A 270 27.34 -22.22 15.82
N GLN A 271 26.59 -21.29 16.43
CA GLN A 271 27.10 -20.39 17.47
C GLN A 271 27.24 -21.07 18.82
N ALA A 272 26.46 -22.10 19.11
CA ALA A 272 26.54 -22.87 20.35
C ALA A 272 27.62 -23.97 20.34
N SER A 273 28.14 -24.31 19.15
CA SER A 273 29.22 -25.29 18.96
C SER A 273 30.63 -24.69 18.94
N VAL A 274 30.74 -23.37 19.11
CA VAL A 274 32.00 -22.59 19.17
C VAL A 274 32.18 -22.07 20.60
#